data_AF-A0A3N5U8F9-F1
#
_entry.id   AF-A0A3N5U8F9-F1
#
_cell.length_a   1.000
_cell.length_b   1.000
_cell.length_c   1.000
_cell.angle_alpha   90.00
_cell.angle_beta   90.00
_cell.angle_gamma   90.00
#
_symmetry.space_group_name_H-M   'P 1'
#
loop_
_entity.id
_entity.type
_entity.pdbx_description
1 polymer ?
#
loop_
_entity_poly.entity_id
_entity_poly.type
_entity_poly.pdbx_seq_one_letter_code
_entity_poly.pdbx_strand_id
1 'polypeptide(L)'
;MSDFETLTGLVSQYSPSGQERGAVEWLVGRMQSLHYDEAFIDEAGNAVGVMGSGPKQVVLLGHIDTVPGEIPVRRDGIAPYEILHGRGSVDAKGPLACFTDAVAQVGALDGWQFIVIGAVEEERDSEGARHVVTKYKPDYALI
;
A
#
# COMPACT_ATOMS: atom_id res chain seq x y z
N MET A 1 10.58 12.27 11.23
CA MET A 1 9.26 11.94 10.65
C MET A 1 8.52 11.12 11.69
N SER A 2 7.19 11.22 11.78
CA SER A 2 6.43 10.38 12.72
C SER A 2 6.49 8.93 12.26
N ASP A 3 6.77 8.00 13.18
CA ASP A 3 6.95 6.55 12.89
C ASP A 3 5.74 5.87 12.21
N PHE A 4 4.59 6.55 12.10
CA PHE A 4 3.34 6.02 11.53
C PHE A 4 2.73 6.91 10.45
N GLU A 5 3.54 7.71 9.75
CA GLU A 5 3.08 8.67 8.74
C GLU A 5 2.35 7.98 7.57
N THR A 6 2.91 6.88 7.04
CA THR A 6 2.29 6.14 5.92
C THR A 6 0.93 5.58 6.30
N LEU A 7 0.85 4.88 7.44
CA LEU A 7 -0.40 4.32 7.97
C LEU A 7 -1.44 5.41 8.22
N THR A 8 -1.06 6.49 8.93
CA THR A 8 -2.02 7.53 9.31
C THR A 8 -2.50 8.31 8.09
N GLY A 9 -1.61 8.56 7.13
CA GLY A 9 -1.96 9.19 5.87
C GLY A 9 -2.95 8.36 5.06
N LEU A 10 -2.68 7.05 4.90
CA LEU A 10 -3.60 6.14 4.21
C LEU A 10 -4.96 6.05 4.90
N VAL A 11 -5.00 5.85 6.22
CA VAL A 11 -6.25 5.74 7.00
C VAL A 11 -7.06 7.04 6.97
N SER A 12 -6.41 8.19 6.76
CA SER A 12 -7.08 9.49 6.59
C SER A 12 -7.72 9.68 5.22
N GLN A 13 -7.43 8.82 4.24
CA GLN A 13 -8.10 8.83 2.95
C GLN A 13 -9.34 7.93 3.01
N TYR A 14 -10.53 8.45 2.77
CA TYR A 14 -11.70 7.59 2.59
C TYR A 14 -11.62 6.93 1.21
N SER A 15 -11.60 5.60 1.16
CA SER A 15 -11.47 4.82 -0.09
C SER A 15 -12.33 3.57 -0.04
N PRO A 16 -13.66 3.68 -0.06
CA PRO A 16 -14.49 2.51 -0.30
C PRO A 16 -14.22 1.97 -1.71
N SER A 17 -14.44 0.68 -1.94
CA SER A 17 -14.23 0.08 -3.27
C SER A 17 -14.93 0.91 -4.36
N GLY A 18 -14.26 1.12 -5.49
CA GLY A 18 -14.68 1.97 -6.62
C GLY A 18 -14.48 3.49 -6.42
N GLN A 19 -13.92 3.94 -5.29
CA GLN A 19 -13.61 5.35 -4.99
C GLN A 19 -12.18 5.52 -4.45
N GLU A 20 -11.24 4.69 -4.90
CA GLU A 20 -9.89 4.58 -4.35
C GLU A 20 -8.92 5.67 -4.80
N ARG A 21 -9.27 6.41 -5.87
CA ARG A 21 -8.34 7.31 -6.59
C ARG A 21 -7.55 8.24 -5.67
N GLY A 22 -8.22 8.88 -4.71
CA GLY A 22 -7.55 9.79 -3.78
C GLY A 22 -6.54 9.10 -2.87
N ALA A 23 -6.85 7.90 -2.38
CA ALA A 23 -5.91 7.10 -1.59
C ALA A 23 -4.74 6.58 -2.43
N VAL A 24 -5.01 6.17 -3.67
CA VAL A 24 -4.01 5.71 -4.64
C VAL A 24 -3.02 6.82 -4.98
N GLU A 25 -3.51 8.00 -5.35
CA GLU A 25 -2.67 9.17 -5.65
C GLU A 25 -1.81 9.55 -4.44
N TRP A 26 -2.39 9.52 -3.25
CA TRP A 26 -1.66 9.78 -2.02
C TRP A 26 -0.54 8.77 -1.78
N LEU A 27 -0.83 7.46 -1.94
CA LEU A 27 0.16 6.41 -1.73
C LEU A 27 1.31 6.47 -2.74
N VAL A 28 1.00 6.77 -4.01
CA VAL A 28 2.04 6.98 -5.04
C VAL A 28 2.93 8.16 -4.67
N GLY A 29 2.36 9.29 -4.27
CA GLY A 29 3.14 10.44 -3.79
C GLY A 29 3.97 10.09 -2.54
N ARG A 30 3.44 9.27 -1.64
CA ARG A 30 4.17 8.77 -0.48
C ARG A 30 5.36 7.89 -0.89
N MET A 31 5.17 6.93 -1.79
CA MET A 31 6.26 6.08 -2.30
C MET A 31 7.36 6.90 -2.97
N GLN A 32 7.01 7.95 -3.73
CA GLN A 32 7.98 8.89 -4.30
C GLN A 32 8.76 9.63 -3.20
N SER A 33 8.08 10.10 -2.15
CA SER A 33 8.74 10.77 -1.01
C SER A 33 9.65 9.83 -0.20
N LEU A 34 9.40 8.52 -0.29
CA LEU A 34 10.22 7.46 0.32
C LEU A 34 11.33 6.96 -0.61
N HIS A 35 11.56 7.63 -1.74
CA HIS A 35 12.64 7.34 -2.69
C HIS A 35 12.56 5.94 -3.31
N TYR A 36 11.36 5.45 -3.61
CA TYR A 36 11.19 4.34 -4.55
C TYR A 36 11.77 4.72 -5.92
N ASP A 37 12.34 3.75 -6.63
CA ASP A 37 12.89 3.96 -7.98
C ASP A 37 11.79 4.38 -8.96
N GLU A 38 10.63 3.73 -8.85
CA GLU A 38 9.42 4.09 -9.60
C GLU A 38 8.20 4.02 -8.68
N ALA A 39 7.26 4.95 -8.88
CA ALA A 39 5.95 4.91 -8.25
C ALA A 39 4.91 5.55 -9.16
N PHE A 40 3.86 4.79 -9.48
CA PHE A 40 2.89 5.14 -10.50
C PHE A 40 1.53 4.49 -10.23
N ILE A 41 0.52 4.93 -10.99
CA ILE A 41 -0.81 4.31 -11.01
C ILE A 41 -0.90 3.47 -12.29
N ASP A 42 -1.22 2.18 -12.15
CA ASP A 42 -1.35 1.29 -13.32
C ASP A 42 -2.68 1.46 -14.06
N GLU A 43 -2.91 0.66 -15.11
CA GLU A 43 -4.11 0.79 -15.94
C GLU A 43 -5.41 0.36 -15.25
N ALA A 44 -5.33 -0.46 -14.19
CA ALA A 44 -6.49 -0.81 -13.36
C ALA A 44 -6.76 0.24 -12.26
N GLY A 45 -5.80 1.14 -12.02
CA GLY A 45 -5.90 2.13 -10.96
C GLY A 45 -5.19 1.74 -9.67
N ASN A 46 -4.39 0.67 -9.66
CA ASN A 46 -3.62 0.27 -8.49
C ASN A 46 -2.50 1.27 -8.21
N ALA A 47 -2.18 1.49 -6.94
CA ALA A 47 -0.95 2.16 -6.55
C ALA A 47 0.22 1.16 -6.64
N VAL A 48 1.25 1.47 -7.43
CA VAL A 48 2.40 0.58 -7.62
C VAL A 48 3.69 1.33 -7.28
N GLY A 49 4.53 0.71 -6.45
CA GLY A 49 5.90 1.15 -6.17
C GLY A 49 6.90 0.06 -6.49
N VAL A 50 8.01 0.41 -7.13
CA VAL A 50 9.10 -0.50 -7.50
C VAL A 50 10.41 -0.05 -6.85
N MET A 51 11.15 -1.01 -6.29
CA MET A 51 12.46 -0.80 -5.69
C MET A 51 13.44 -1.90 -6.18
N GLY A 52 14.56 -1.50 -6.76
CA GLY A 52 15.53 -2.39 -7.38
C GLY A 52 15.14 -2.86 -8.79
N SER A 53 16.10 -3.48 -9.47
CA SER A 53 16.00 -3.89 -10.88
C SER A 53 16.54 -5.30 -11.13
N GLY A 54 16.70 -6.09 -10.07
CA GLY A 54 17.22 -7.45 -10.19
C GLY A 54 16.25 -8.45 -10.81
N PRO A 55 16.75 -9.60 -11.28
CA PRO A 55 15.93 -10.61 -11.96
C PRO A 55 15.04 -11.42 -11.03
N LYS A 56 15.29 -11.41 -9.72
CA LYS A 56 14.41 -12.06 -8.72
C LYS A 56 13.40 -11.06 -8.20
N GLN A 57 12.15 -11.48 -8.09
CA GLN A 57 11.04 -10.57 -7.84
C GLN A 57 10.26 -10.97 -6.58
N VAL A 58 10.02 -10.00 -5.71
CA VAL A 58 9.09 -10.12 -4.57
C VAL A 58 7.94 -9.14 -4.79
N VAL A 59 6.71 -9.65 -4.80
CA VAL A 59 5.50 -8.83 -4.86
C VAL A 59 4.87 -8.79 -3.46
N LEU A 60 4.63 -7.59 -2.96
CA LEU A 60 3.90 -7.33 -1.72
C LEU A 60 2.56 -6.71 -2.11
N LEU A 61 1.52 -7.55 -2.19
CA LEU A 61 0.21 -7.20 -2.72
C LEU A 61 -0.77 -7.03 -1.56
N GLY A 62 -0.94 -5.79 -1.13
CA GLY A 62 -2.07 -5.40 -0.28
C GLY A 62 -3.22 -4.85 -1.11
N HIS A 63 -4.27 -4.38 -0.43
CA HIS A 63 -5.34 -3.61 -1.07
C HIS A 63 -5.56 -2.28 -0.35
N ILE A 64 -6.02 -1.29 -1.10
CA ILE A 64 -6.15 0.10 -0.65
C ILE A 64 -7.61 0.51 -0.45
N ASP A 65 -8.53 -0.24 -1.05
CA ASP A 65 -9.95 -0.08 -0.83
C ASP A 65 -10.37 -0.63 0.54
N THR A 66 -11.61 -0.33 0.91
CA THR A 66 -12.20 -0.74 2.17
C THR A 66 -13.70 -0.95 1.98
N VAL A 67 -14.37 -1.65 2.89
CA VAL A 67 -15.84 -1.56 2.97
C VAL A 67 -16.33 -0.13 3.24
N PRO A 68 -17.56 0.24 2.79
CA PRO A 68 -18.17 1.53 3.12
C PRO A 68 -18.32 1.79 4.62
N GLY A 69 -18.39 3.07 4.97
CA GLY A 69 -18.64 3.55 6.33
C GLY A 69 -17.40 4.14 6.98
N GLU A 70 -17.50 5.40 7.35
CA GLU A 70 -16.43 6.17 7.97
C GLU A 70 -16.28 5.82 9.45
N ILE A 71 -15.04 5.62 9.87
CA ILE A 71 -14.64 5.57 11.28
C ILE A 71 -13.72 6.77 11.48
N PRO A 72 -14.06 7.73 12.37
CA PRO A 72 -13.24 8.91 12.59
C PRO A 72 -11.80 8.53 12.91
N VAL A 73 -10.86 9.12 12.17
CA VAL A 73 -9.43 8.91 12.39
C VAL A 73 -9.03 9.60 13.68
N ARG A 74 -8.58 8.82 14.65
CA ARG A 74 -8.10 9.33 15.94
C ARG A 74 -7.05 8.41 16.51
N ARG A 75 -6.17 8.99 17.31
CA ARG A 75 -5.20 8.26 18.11
C ARG A 75 -5.59 8.39 19.57
N ASP A 76 -5.83 7.26 20.21
CA ASP A 76 -6.14 7.15 21.63
C ASP A 76 -4.96 6.50 22.36
N GLY A 77 -4.86 6.67 23.68
CA GLY A 77 -3.83 6.05 24.51
C GLY A 77 -2.65 6.96 24.85
N ILE A 78 -1.68 6.40 25.57
CA ILE A 78 -0.43 7.06 25.96
C ILE A 78 0.73 6.11 25.66
N ALA A 79 1.88 6.67 25.28
CA ALA A 79 3.08 5.88 25.02
C ALA A 79 3.37 4.90 26.19
N PRO A 80 3.75 3.64 25.88
CA PRO A 80 4.01 3.10 24.54
C PRO A 80 2.77 2.51 23.83
N TYR A 81 1.58 2.55 24.45
CA TYR A 81 0.37 1.88 23.96
C TYR A 81 -0.60 2.89 23.34
N GLU A 82 -0.26 3.34 22.13
CA GLU A 82 -1.15 4.16 21.29
C GLU A 82 -2.00 3.26 20.39
N ILE A 83 -3.26 3.65 20.16
CA ILE A 83 -4.19 2.94 19.29
C ILE A 83 -4.65 3.91 18.20
N LEU A 84 -4.37 3.56 16.94
CA LEU A 84 -4.94 4.26 15.79
C LEU A 84 -6.27 3.62 15.42
N HIS A 85 -7.33 4.43 15.48
CA HIS A 85 -8.63 4.06 14.94
C HIS A 85 -8.84 4.71 13.58
N GLY A 86 -9.47 3.98 12.67
CA GLY A 86 -9.92 4.48 11.38
C GLY A 86 -10.23 3.33 10.43
N ARG A 87 -11.03 3.60 9.41
CA ARG A 87 -11.39 2.59 8.40
C ARG A 87 -10.12 2.15 7.66
N GLY A 88 -9.90 0.84 7.61
CA GLY A 88 -8.74 0.24 6.99
C GLY A 88 -7.49 0.16 7.84
N SER A 89 -7.52 0.59 9.11
CA SER A 89 -6.33 0.49 9.98
C SER A 89 -5.82 -0.94 10.14
N VAL A 90 -6.72 -1.92 10.08
CA VAL A 90 -6.41 -3.36 10.05
C VAL A 90 -6.58 -3.91 8.64
N ASP A 91 -7.68 -3.57 7.97
CA ASP A 91 -8.12 -4.22 6.71
C ASP A 91 -8.28 -3.23 5.54
N ALA A 92 -7.25 -3.03 4.70
CA ALA A 92 -5.88 -3.51 4.90
C ALA A 92 -4.81 -2.43 4.71
N LYS A 93 -5.14 -1.17 5.01
CA LYS A 93 -4.19 -0.04 4.95
C LYS A 93 -3.03 -0.16 5.93
N GLY A 94 -3.23 -0.86 7.06
CA GLY A 94 -2.15 -1.19 7.99
C GLY A 94 -1.09 -2.11 7.38
N PRO A 95 -1.46 -3.32 6.95
CA PRO A 95 -0.58 -4.20 6.18
C PRO A 95 0.08 -3.49 4.99
N LEU A 96 -0.70 -2.77 4.17
CA LEU A 96 -0.17 -2.04 3.01
C LEU A 96 0.87 -0.97 3.40
N ALA A 97 0.60 -0.18 4.43
CA ALA A 97 1.57 0.79 4.95
C ALA A 97 2.86 0.12 5.43
N CYS A 98 2.74 -1.03 6.10
CA CYS A 98 3.90 -1.80 6.56
C CYS A 98 4.75 -2.27 5.39
N PHE A 99 4.15 -2.81 4.32
CA PHE A 99 4.88 -3.17 3.11
C PHE A 99 5.60 -1.97 2.49
N THR A 100 4.90 -0.84 2.36
CA THR A 100 5.46 0.38 1.78
C THR A 100 6.69 0.86 2.57
N ASP A 101 6.59 0.95 3.90
CA ASP A 101 7.68 1.45 4.74
C ASP A 101 8.82 0.44 4.86
N ALA A 102 8.52 -0.86 4.93
CA ALA A 102 9.54 -1.92 5.01
C ALA A 102 10.40 -1.98 3.75
N VAL A 103 9.81 -1.90 2.56
CA VAL A 103 10.57 -1.88 1.30
C VAL A 103 11.39 -0.59 1.18
N ALA A 104 10.86 0.56 1.61
CA ALA A 104 11.64 1.80 1.67
C ALA A 104 12.86 1.69 2.61
N GLN A 105 12.69 1.01 3.75
CA GLN A 105 13.76 0.79 4.72
C GLN A 105 14.82 -0.19 4.21
N VAL A 106 14.42 -1.25 3.50
CA VAL A 106 15.33 -2.22 2.89
C VAL A 106 16.10 -1.58 1.72
N GLY A 107 15.43 -0.77 0.91
CA GLY A 107 15.99 -0.14 -0.29
C GLY A 107 16.31 -1.14 -1.41
N ALA A 108 17.06 -0.69 -2.41
CA ALA A 108 17.49 -1.54 -3.50
C ALA A 108 18.52 -2.58 -3.01
N LEU A 109 18.29 -3.85 -3.37
CA LEU A 109 19.20 -4.96 -3.09
C LEU A 109 19.65 -5.62 -4.38
N ASP A 110 20.96 -5.86 -4.51
CA ASP A 110 21.54 -6.49 -5.69
C ASP A 110 20.87 -7.83 -6.01
N GLY A 111 20.43 -7.97 -7.26
CA GLY A 111 19.79 -9.18 -7.75
C GLY A 111 18.29 -9.30 -7.42
N TRP A 112 17.70 -8.33 -6.72
CA TRP A 112 16.28 -8.31 -6.36
C TRP A 112 15.52 -7.09 -6.91
N GLN A 113 14.22 -7.28 -7.10
CA GLN A 113 13.22 -6.25 -7.35
C GLN A 113 12.04 -6.48 -6.39
N PHE A 114 11.67 -5.45 -5.65
CA PHE A 114 10.49 -5.43 -4.80
C PHE A 114 9.40 -4.59 -5.48
N ILE A 115 8.17 -5.10 -5.48
CA ILE A 115 7.00 -4.39 -5.97
C ILE A 115 5.97 -4.35 -4.86
N VAL A 116 5.60 -3.15 -4.43
CA VAL A 116 4.47 -2.93 -3.51
C VAL A 116 3.27 -2.52 -4.34
N ILE A 117 2.15 -3.22 -4.14
CA ILE A 117 0.90 -2.97 -4.86
C ILE A 117 -0.19 -2.71 -3.84
N GLY A 118 -0.80 -1.53 -3.90
CA GLY A 118 -2.08 -1.23 -3.28
C GLY A 118 -3.19 -1.49 -4.29
N ALA A 119 -3.72 -2.71 -4.29
CA ALA A 119 -4.74 -3.14 -5.23
C ALA A 119 -6.09 -2.45 -4.98
N VAL A 120 -6.82 -2.14 -6.04
CA VAL A 120 -8.20 -1.61 -5.97
C VAL A 120 -9.23 -2.73 -6.00
N GLU A 121 -10.42 -2.43 -5.48
CA GLU A 121 -11.61 -3.29 -5.49
C GLU A 121 -11.46 -4.69 -4.88
N GLU A 122 -10.51 -4.94 -3.97
CA GLU A 122 -10.34 -6.25 -3.33
C GLU A 122 -11.56 -6.68 -2.54
N GLU A 123 -12.19 -5.75 -1.80
CA GLU A 123 -13.37 -5.99 -0.96
C GLU A 123 -14.65 -6.25 -1.78
N ARG A 124 -14.52 -6.31 -3.10
CA ARG A 124 -15.56 -6.73 -4.05
C ARG A 124 -15.09 -7.86 -4.95
N ASP A 125 -14.65 -7.51 -6.15
CA ASP A 125 -14.36 -8.44 -7.23
C ASP A 125 -12.86 -8.62 -7.44
N SER A 126 -11.99 -7.89 -6.72
CA SER A 126 -10.53 -7.98 -6.83
C SER A 126 -9.98 -7.64 -8.22
N GLU A 127 -10.59 -6.67 -8.90
CA GLU A 127 -10.19 -6.24 -10.26
C GLU A 127 -8.73 -5.77 -10.31
N GLY A 128 -8.27 -5.06 -9.28
CA GLY A 128 -6.88 -4.64 -9.15
C GLY A 128 -5.90 -5.83 -9.14
N ALA A 129 -6.19 -6.85 -8.34
CA ALA A 129 -5.38 -8.06 -8.26
C ALA A 129 -5.42 -8.87 -9.56
N ARG A 130 -6.58 -9.00 -10.22
CA ARG A 130 -6.72 -9.70 -11.50
C ARG A 130 -5.91 -9.07 -12.62
N HIS A 131 -5.86 -7.74 -12.68
CA HIS A 131 -5.05 -7.01 -13.66
C HIS A 131 -3.57 -7.38 -13.56
N VAL A 132 -3.04 -7.47 -12.33
CA VAL A 132 -1.59 -7.66 -12.11
C VAL A 132 -1.12 -9.11 -12.30
N VAL A 133 -2.02 -10.10 -12.32
CA VAL A 133 -1.68 -11.54 -12.52
C VAL A 133 -0.79 -11.77 -13.74
N THR A 134 -1.03 -11.04 -14.83
CA THR A 134 -0.27 -11.20 -16.08
C THR A 134 0.94 -10.26 -16.21
N LYS A 135 1.09 -9.33 -15.28
CA LYS A 135 2.09 -8.25 -15.34
C LYS A 135 3.37 -8.62 -14.59
N TYR A 136 3.25 -9.44 -13.55
CA TYR A 136 4.37 -9.84 -12.68
C TYR A 136 4.57 -11.35 -12.67
N LYS A 137 5.79 -11.79 -12.34
CA LYS A 137 6.16 -13.21 -12.17
C LYS A 137 7.04 -13.35 -10.93
N PRO A 138 6.48 -13.12 -9.73
CA PRO A 138 7.27 -13.12 -8.50
C PRO A 138 7.83 -14.51 -8.17
N ASP A 139 9.03 -14.53 -7.60
CA ASP A 139 9.56 -15.68 -6.86
C ASP A 139 8.81 -15.84 -5.53
N TYR A 140 8.39 -14.73 -4.92
CA TYR A 140 7.62 -14.69 -3.68
C TYR A 140 6.52 -13.64 -3.73
N ALA A 141 5.34 -14.00 -3.24
CA ALA A 141 4.22 -13.09 -3.04
C ALA A 141 3.87 -13.02 -1.54
N LEU A 142 3.74 -11.81 -1.02
CA LEU A 142 3.21 -11.53 0.31
C LEU A 142 1.88 -10.82 0.15
N ILE A 143 0.87 -11.24 0.92
CA ILE A 143 -0.46 -10.64 0.99
C ILE A 143 -0.61 -10.05 2.39
#